data_AF-A0A448YEF6-F1
#
_entry.id   AF-A0A448YEF6-F1
#
_cell.length_a   1.000
_cell.length_b   1.000
_cell.length_c   1.000
_cell.angle_alpha   90.00
_cell.angle_beta   90.00
_cell.angle_gamma   90.00
#
_symmetry.space_group_name_H-M   'P 1'
#
loop_
_entity.id
_entity.type
_entity.pdbx_description
1 polymer ?
#
loop_
_entity_poly.entity_id
_entity_poly.type
_entity_poly.pdbx_seq_one_letter_code
_entity_poly.pdbx_strand_id
1 'polypeptide(L)'
;MAAPRGRIMHRGLFHSYEGPSSESSSLQVKLPNNLVYENVVHSIGEDIKYRKMLSINDSLQLKTEGKATLREVLLHKYGLMKQELTDKDISTLYDFLIHYEKVRFSGIPIAYDEFVIFMGLWSRVKNDIWKYKKV
;
A
#
# COMPACT_ATOMS: atom_id res chain seq x y z
N MET A 1 36.82 -7.46 22.53
CA MET A 1 35.67 -7.63 21.62
C MET A 1 34.50 -8.18 22.42
N ALA A 2 33.53 -7.34 22.77
CA ALA A 2 32.35 -7.76 23.52
C ALA A 2 31.24 -8.14 22.54
N ALA A 3 30.99 -9.44 22.38
CA ALA A 3 29.75 -9.92 21.75
C ALA A 3 28.63 -9.87 22.80
N PRO A 4 27.39 -9.47 22.44
CA PRO A 4 26.30 -9.39 23.41
C PRO A 4 25.98 -10.81 23.91
N ARG A 5 26.21 -11.04 25.20
CA ARG A 5 25.81 -12.25 25.93
C ARG A 5 24.35 -12.13 26.33
N GLY A 6 23.45 -12.70 25.55
CA GLY A 6 22.06 -12.94 25.96
C GLY A 6 21.06 -12.91 24.80
N ARG A 7 20.12 -13.86 24.79
CA ARG A 7 18.91 -13.74 23.96
C ARG A 7 18.10 -12.56 24.49
N ILE A 8 18.03 -11.48 23.72
CA ILE A 8 17.14 -10.35 23.98
C ILE A 8 15.71 -10.86 23.72
N MET A 9 14.96 -11.12 24.79
CA MET A 9 13.53 -11.40 24.69
C MET A 9 12.77 -10.08 24.74
N HIS A 10 12.32 -9.60 23.59
CA HIS A 10 11.39 -8.48 23.52
C HIS A 10 9.97 -8.98 23.79
N ARG A 11 9.30 -8.37 24.78
CA ARG A 11 7.92 -8.69 25.23
C ARG A 11 6.82 -8.49 24.16
N GLY A 12 7.17 -8.11 22.93
CA GLY A 12 6.22 -7.75 21.87
C GLY A 12 6.30 -8.60 20.60
N LEU A 13 7.17 -9.61 20.52
CA LEU A 13 7.43 -10.35 19.28
C LEU A 13 6.91 -11.80 19.24
N PHE A 14 6.20 -12.26 20.26
CA PHE A 14 5.54 -13.56 20.27
C PHE A 14 4.07 -13.42 20.61
N HIS A 15 3.19 -13.61 19.62
CA HIS A 15 1.83 -14.06 19.87
C HIS A 15 1.81 -15.57 19.61
N SER A 16 1.92 -16.36 20.67
CA SER A 16 1.48 -17.75 20.64
C SER A 16 -0.04 -17.72 20.66
N TYR A 17 -0.67 -18.04 19.53
CA TYR A 17 -2.13 -18.15 19.45
C TYR A 17 -2.53 -19.51 20.04
N GLU A 18 -2.83 -19.53 21.34
CA GLU A 18 -3.56 -20.62 21.97
C GLU A 18 -4.98 -20.12 22.30
N GLY A 19 -5.91 -20.43 21.40
CA GLY A 19 -7.33 -20.13 21.53
C GLY A 19 -8.15 -21.15 20.74
N PRO A 20 -9.33 -21.53 21.24
CA PRO A 20 -9.95 -22.81 20.94
C PRO A 20 -10.45 -22.87 19.50
N SER A 21 -10.40 -24.09 18.98
CA SER A 21 -10.98 -24.55 17.74
C SER A 21 -12.37 -23.97 17.43
N SER A 22 -12.51 -23.64 16.13
CA SER A 22 -13.76 -23.58 15.36
C SER A 22 -14.54 -22.26 15.35
N GLU A 23 -14.90 -21.89 14.12
CA GLU A 23 -15.97 -20.97 13.70
C GLU A 23 -15.57 -19.54 13.28
N SER A 24 -15.34 -19.41 11.97
CA SER A 24 -16.01 -18.42 11.11
C SER A 24 -16.24 -17.03 11.72
N SER A 25 -15.16 -16.38 12.15
CA SER A 25 -15.19 -14.95 12.47
C SER A 25 -14.39 -14.21 11.42
N SER A 26 -15.10 -13.43 10.60
CA SER A 26 -14.56 -12.37 9.77
C SER A 26 -13.49 -11.63 10.56
N LEU A 27 -12.22 -11.84 10.20
CA LEU A 27 -11.08 -11.15 10.77
C LEU A 27 -11.19 -9.66 10.38
N GLN A 28 -12.00 -8.91 11.13
CA GLN A 28 -11.74 -7.50 11.39
C GLN A 28 -10.43 -7.46 12.17
N VAL A 29 -9.32 -7.53 11.44
CA VAL A 29 -8.02 -7.17 11.97
C VAL A 29 -8.10 -5.67 12.28
N LYS A 30 -8.54 -5.34 13.50
CA LYS A 30 -8.41 -3.98 14.02
C LYS A 30 -6.92 -3.69 14.06
N LEU A 31 -6.47 -2.86 13.12
CA LEU A 31 -5.09 -2.39 13.06
C LEU A 31 -4.76 -1.75 14.42
N PRO A 32 -3.58 -2.03 14.99
CA PRO A 32 -3.21 -1.52 16.31
C PRO A 32 -3.31 0.02 16.34
N ASN A 33 -3.82 0.54 17.46
CA ASN A 33 -4.22 1.95 17.70
C ASN A 33 -3.17 3.04 17.42
N ASN A 34 -1.96 2.69 16.98
CA ASN A 34 -0.84 3.60 16.76
C ASN A 34 -0.33 3.63 15.31
N LEU A 35 -1.00 2.95 14.37
CA LEU A 35 -0.73 3.11 12.96
C LEU A 35 -1.39 4.41 12.50
N VAL A 36 -0.63 5.50 12.48
CA VAL A 36 -1.09 6.75 11.87
C VAL A 36 -1.27 6.44 10.38
N TYR A 37 -2.52 6.34 9.92
CA TYR A 37 -2.86 5.99 8.54
C TYR A 37 -2.13 6.86 7.52
N GLU A 38 -1.86 8.11 7.90
CA GLU A 38 -1.04 9.08 7.17
C GLU A 38 0.34 8.53 6.84
N ASN A 39 1.00 7.81 7.76
CA ASN A 39 2.33 7.24 7.51
C ASN A 39 2.32 6.23 6.36
N VAL A 40 1.25 5.43 6.24
CA VAL A 40 1.09 4.45 5.15
C VAL A 40 0.87 5.17 3.81
N VAL A 41 0.01 6.18 3.81
CA VAL A 41 -0.26 6.98 2.61
C VAL A 41 0.99 7.76 2.19
N HIS A 42 1.71 8.33 3.15
CA HIS A 42 2.94 9.08 2.94
C HIS A 42 4.07 8.19 2.42
N SER A 43 4.23 6.97 2.96
CA SER A 43 5.34 6.08 2.57
C SER A 43 5.32 5.74 1.09
N ILE A 44 4.13 5.57 0.48
CA ILE A 44 4.01 5.33 -0.98
C ILE A 44 4.56 6.52 -1.76
N GLY A 45 4.25 7.73 -1.30
CA GLY A 45 4.75 8.96 -1.91
C GLY A 45 6.23 9.20 -1.69
N GLU A 46 6.77 8.79 -0.54
CA GLU A 46 8.18 8.92 -0.19
C GLU A 46 9.05 7.94 -0.96
N ASP A 47 8.58 6.71 -1.21
CA ASP A 47 9.26 5.74 -2.05
C ASP A 47 9.55 6.32 -3.44
N ILE A 48 8.57 7.00 -4.05
CA ILE A 48 8.78 7.63 -5.35
C ILE A 48 9.74 8.82 -5.23
N LYS A 49 9.51 9.71 -4.25
CA LYS A 49 10.28 10.96 -4.10
C LYS A 49 11.76 10.71 -3.82
N TYR A 50 12.07 9.79 -2.91
CA TYR A 50 13.43 9.59 -2.41
C TYR A 50 14.10 8.37 -3.02
N ARG A 51 13.35 7.30 -3.30
CA ARG A 51 13.92 6.05 -3.83
C ARG A 51 13.75 5.91 -5.34
N LYS A 52 13.01 6.82 -6.00
CA LYS A 52 12.74 6.79 -7.44
C LYS A 52 12.17 5.44 -7.90
N MET A 53 11.36 4.83 -7.03
CA MET A 53 10.74 3.54 -7.27
C MET A 53 9.38 3.47 -6.60
N LEU A 54 8.48 2.67 -7.16
CA LEU A 54 7.21 2.31 -6.56
C LEU A 54 7.14 0.80 -6.40
N SER A 55 7.11 0.33 -5.16
CA SER A 55 6.97 -1.08 -4.83
C SER A 55 5.50 -1.49 -4.90
N ILE A 56 5.17 -2.37 -5.85
CA ILE A 56 3.81 -2.93 -6.00
C ILE A 56 3.67 -4.15 -5.09
N ASN A 57 4.67 -5.04 -5.12
CA ASN A 57 4.82 -6.14 -4.17
C ASN A 57 6.31 -6.49 -4.06
N ASP A 58 6.63 -7.51 -3.25
CA ASP A 58 8.02 -7.94 -3.01
C ASP A 58 8.79 -8.31 -4.30
N SER A 59 8.07 -8.64 -5.37
CA SER A 59 8.62 -9.10 -6.66
C SER A 59 8.45 -8.12 -7.82
N LEU A 60 7.71 -7.02 -7.63
CA LEU A 60 7.44 -6.03 -8.67
C LEU A 60 7.68 -4.63 -8.13
N GLN A 61 8.67 -3.99 -8.72
CA GLN A 61 8.99 -2.59 -8.49
C GLN A 61 8.96 -1.85 -9.83
N LEU A 62 8.30 -0.70 -9.84
CA LEU A 62 8.29 0.21 -10.98
C LEU A 62 9.36 1.27 -10.75
N LYS A 63 10.39 1.30 -11.60
CA LYS A 63 11.38 2.38 -11.57
C LYS A 63 10.74 3.65 -12.13
N THR A 64 11.04 4.78 -11.51
CA THR A 64 10.53 6.09 -11.92
C THR A 64 11.70 6.95 -12.37
N GLU A 65 11.59 7.55 -13.54
CA GLU A 65 12.61 8.49 -14.02
C GLU A 65 12.34 9.89 -13.44
N GLY A 66 13.38 10.56 -12.95
CA GLY A 66 13.26 11.94 -12.45
C GLY A 66 12.47 12.09 -11.14
N LYS A 67 11.90 13.29 -10.94
CA LYS A 67 11.05 13.64 -9.80
C LYS A 67 9.57 13.48 -10.21
N ALA A 68 9.10 12.24 -10.32
CA ALA A 68 7.71 11.95 -10.66
C ALA A 68 6.82 11.89 -9.40
N THR A 69 5.53 12.10 -9.58
CA THR A 69 4.47 11.89 -8.59
C THR A 69 3.84 10.51 -8.76
N LEU A 70 3.12 10.02 -7.73
CA LEU A 70 2.38 8.75 -7.85
C LEU A 70 1.39 8.77 -9.02
N ARG A 71 0.70 9.90 -9.23
CA ARG A 71 -0.20 10.11 -10.36
C ARG A 71 0.51 9.90 -11.69
N GLU A 72 1.63 10.58 -11.91
CA GLU A 72 2.39 10.47 -13.17
C GLU A 72 2.87 9.04 -13.41
N VAL A 73 3.39 8.38 -12.37
CA VAL A 73 3.88 6.99 -12.46
C VAL A 73 2.75 6.04 -12.86
N LEU A 74 1.59 6.14 -12.21
CA LEU A 74 0.46 5.26 -12.48
C LEU A 74 -0.18 5.54 -13.84
N LEU A 75 -0.39 6.81 -14.20
CA LEU A 75 -0.93 7.18 -15.51
C LEU A 75 0.00 6.76 -16.64
N HIS A 76 1.32 6.93 -16.49
CA HIS A 76 2.28 6.42 -17.44
C HIS A 76 2.19 4.89 -17.56
N LYS A 77 2.15 4.18 -16.43
CA LYS A 77 2.06 2.72 -16.44
C LYS A 77 0.77 2.21 -17.10
N TYR A 78 -0.38 2.82 -16.81
CA TYR A 78 -1.66 2.50 -17.46
C TYR A 78 -1.67 2.90 -18.93
N GLY A 79 -0.99 4.00 -19.31
CA GLY A 79 -0.78 4.39 -20.70
C GLY A 79 -0.07 3.31 -21.53
N LEU A 80 0.95 2.65 -20.94
CA LEU A 80 1.64 1.52 -21.56
C LEU A 80 0.76 0.26 -21.68
N MET A 81 -0.31 0.16 -20.90
CA MET A 81 -1.25 -0.98 -20.87
C MET A 81 -2.58 -0.66 -21.57
N LYS A 82 -2.72 0.50 -22.22
CA LYS A 82 -4.02 1.05 -22.66
C LYS A 82 -4.85 0.10 -23.54
N GLN A 83 -4.21 -0.79 -24.29
CA GLN A 83 -4.90 -1.76 -25.15
C GLN A 83 -5.50 -2.97 -24.40
N GLU A 84 -5.09 -3.20 -23.15
CA GLU A 84 -5.48 -4.37 -22.34
C GLU A 84 -6.36 -4.00 -21.14
N LEU A 85 -6.46 -2.71 -20.85
CA LEU A 85 -7.25 -2.17 -19.74
C LEU A 85 -8.74 -2.11 -20.11
N THR A 86 -9.57 -2.48 -19.15
CA THR A 86 -11.01 -2.27 -19.24
C THR A 86 -11.38 -0.87 -18.71
N ASP A 87 -12.55 -0.35 -19.11
CA ASP A 87 -13.07 0.93 -18.60
C ASP A 87 -13.17 0.94 -17.06
N LYS A 88 -13.46 -0.23 -16.47
CA LYS A 88 -13.52 -0.41 -15.02
C LYS A 88 -12.15 -0.23 -14.35
N ASP A 89 -11.08 -0.71 -14.98
CA ASP A 89 -9.72 -0.58 -14.46
C ASP A 89 -9.30 0.90 -14.49
N ILE A 90 -9.66 1.61 -15.57
CA ILE A 90 -9.42 3.04 -15.72
C ILE A 90 -10.19 3.83 -14.65
N SER A 91 -11.49 3.52 -14.46
CA SER A 91 -12.31 4.14 -13.41
C SER A 91 -11.69 3.92 -12.02
N THR A 92 -11.26 2.69 -11.73
CA THR A 92 -10.66 2.33 -10.43
C THR A 92 -9.36 3.10 -10.18
N LEU A 93 -8.53 3.31 -11.22
CA LEU A 93 -7.34 4.15 -11.11
C LEU A 93 -7.70 5.59 -10.76
N TYR A 94 -8.68 6.19 -11.44
CA TYR A 94 -9.06 7.57 -11.16
C TYR A 94 -9.65 7.73 -9.77
N ASP A 95 -10.52 6.79 -9.34
CA ASP A 95 -11.06 6.77 -7.98
C ASP A 95 -9.93 6.68 -6.94
N PHE A 96 -8.94 5.81 -7.18
CA PHE A 96 -7.76 5.71 -6.34
C PHE A 96 -6.98 7.03 -6.28
N LEU A 97 -6.68 7.65 -7.43
CA LEU A 97 -5.88 8.87 -7.49
C LEU A 97 -6.57 10.04 -6.78
N ILE A 98 -7.86 10.22 -7.01
CA ILE A 98 -8.66 11.26 -6.35
C ILE A 98 -8.64 11.04 -4.83
N HIS A 99 -8.90 9.81 -4.39
CA HIS A 99 -8.92 9.49 -2.97
C HIS A 99 -7.55 9.66 -2.32
N TYR A 100 -6.49 9.16 -2.97
CA TYR A 100 -5.10 9.30 -2.52
C TYR A 100 -4.69 10.77 -2.36
N GLU A 101 -4.99 11.62 -3.34
CA GLU A 101 -4.64 13.04 -3.27
C GLU A 101 -5.43 13.76 -2.18
N LYS A 102 -6.71 13.41 -2.00
CA LYS A 102 -7.51 13.88 -0.88
C LYS A 102 -6.86 13.51 0.45
N VAL A 103 -6.53 12.24 0.67
CA VAL A 103 -5.97 11.80 1.96
C VAL A 103 -4.54 12.32 2.20
N ARG A 104 -3.75 12.51 1.14
CA ARG A 104 -2.36 12.95 1.24
C ARG A 104 -2.21 14.47 1.41
N PHE A 105 -3.06 15.26 0.77
CA PHE A 105 -2.89 16.71 0.67
C PHE A 105 -3.94 17.52 1.41
N SER A 106 -4.95 16.88 2.03
CA SER A 106 -5.96 17.59 2.83
C SER A 106 -5.38 18.31 4.05
N GLY A 107 -4.29 17.79 4.63
CA GLY A 107 -3.77 18.24 5.93
C GLY A 107 -4.69 17.90 7.11
N ILE A 108 -5.71 17.06 6.88
CA ILE A 108 -6.68 16.61 7.87
C ILE A 108 -6.33 15.16 8.27
N PRO A 109 -6.49 14.79 9.55
CA PRO A 109 -6.34 13.40 9.97
C PRO A 109 -7.22 12.44 9.18
N ILE A 110 -6.61 11.37 8.67
CA ILE A 110 -7.31 10.35 7.88
C ILE A 110 -8.21 9.54 8.82
N ALA A 111 -9.50 9.45 8.50
CA ALA A 111 -10.44 8.61 9.24
C ALA A 111 -10.27 7.12 8.87
N TYR A 112 -10.65 6.21 9.76
CA TYR A 112 -10.48 4.76 9.55
C TYR A 112 -11.21 4.24 8.31
N ASP A 113 -12.44 4.70 8.08
CA ASP A 113 -13.25 4.38 6.90
C ASP A 113 -12.59 4.87 5.61
N GLU A 114 -12.06 6.10 5.60
CA GLU A 114 -11.29 6.62 4.47
C GLU A 114 -10.03 5.79 4.22
N PHE A 115 -9.36 5.34 5.27
CA PHE A 115 -8.20 4.47 5.16
C PHE A 115 -8.57 3.08 4.59
N VAL A 116 -9.70 2.50 5.00
CA VAL A 116 -10.18 1.21 4.47
C VAL A 116 -10.51 1.34 2.98
N ILE A 117 -11.18 2.42 2.57
CA ILE A 117 -11.45 2.72 1.15
C ILE A 117 -10.14 2.84 0.38
N PHE A 118 -9.19 3.61 0.92
CA PHE A 118 -7.87 3.78 0.34
C PHE A 118 -7.15 2.44 0.11
N MET A 119 -7.10 1.58 1.13
CA MET A 119 -6.46 0.26 1.04
C MET A 119 -7.15 -0.65 0.02
N GLY A 120 -8.49 -0.60 -0.05
CA GLY A 120 -9.26 -1.34 -1.05
C GLY A 120 -8.95 -0.91 -2.48
N LEU A 121 -8.94 0.40 -2.74
CA LEU A 121 -8.60 0.97 -4.05
C LEU A 121 -7.14 0.68 -4.42
N TRP A 122 -6.22 0.86 -3.49
CA TRP A 122 -4.80 0.58 -3.71
C TRP A 122 -4.55 -0.89 -4.04
N SER A 123 -5.20 -1.81 -3.33
CA SER A 123 -5.10 -3.25 -3.59
C SER A 123 -5.54 -3.58 -5.03
N ARG A 124 -6.63 -2.98 -5.50
CA ARG A 124 -7.11 -3.15 -6.89
C ARG A 124 -6.10 -2.64 -7.91
N VAL A 125 -5.60 -1.41 -7.75
CA VAL A 125 -4.59 -0.83 -8.65
C VAL A 125 -3.35 -1.72 -8.73
N LYS A 126 -2.87 -2.25 -7.60
CA LYS A 126 -1.75 -3.18 -7.58
C LYS A 126 -2.05 -4.48 -8.35
N ASN A 127 -3.24 -5.03 -8.19
CA ASN A 127 -3.67 -6.23 -8.89
C ASN A 127 -3.78 -6.00 -10.40
N ASP A 128 -4.28 -4.83 -10.83
CA ASP A 128 -4.34 -4.47 -12.24
C ASP A 128 -2.93 -4.40 -12.83
N ILE A 129 -2.02 -3.67 -12.18
CA ILE A 129 -0.62 -3.56 -12.61
C ILE A 129 0.05 -4.95 -12.66
N TRP A 130 -0.26 -5.83 -11.71
CA TRP A 130 0.25 -7.20 -11.69
C TRP A 130 -0.31 -8.05 -12.82
N LYS A 131 -1.64 -8.01 -13.04
CA LYS A 131 -2.33 -8.74 -14.10
C LYS A 131 -1.79 -8.41 -15.48
N TYR A 132 -1.45 -7.13 -15.71
CA TYR A 132 -0.94 -6.63 -16.97
C TYR A 132 0.59 -6.45 -16.97
N LYS A 133 1.30 -6.99 -15.96
CA LYS A 133 2.76 -7.11 -15.95
C LYS A 133 3.13 -8.16 -16.99
N LYS A 134 3.15 -7.78 -18.27
CA LYS A 134 3.62 -8.66 -19.36
C LYS A 134 4.93 -9.32 -18.95
N VAL A 135 4.92 -10.66 -19.08
CA VAL A 135 6.08 -11.56 -19.13
C VAL A 135 7.04 -11.08 -20.22
#